data_AF-A0A536LQW9-F1
#
_entry.id   AF-A0A536LQW9-F1
#
_cell.length_a   1.000
_cell.length_b   1.000
_cell.length_c   1.000
_cell.angle_alpha   90.00
_cell.angle_beta   90.00
_cell.angle_gamma   90.00
#
_symmetry.space_group_name_H-M   'P 1'
#
loop_
_entity.id
_entity.type
_entity.pdbx_description
1 polymer ?
#
loop_
_entity_poly.entity_id
_entity_poly.type
_entity_poly.pdbx_seq_one_letter_code
_entity_poly.pdbx_strand_id
1 'polypeptide(L)'
;MSKRPQPPGDPINVYFHEALLIGGEATRLYLIRHAQSQGNTGEDLTTGDPDLTDVGLEQARRLGERLKTQKIRRVYASPLRRTQQTASAIAEASGLEVLPKADLREVELGQADYDIRLLPEKER
;
A
#
# COMPACT_ATOMS: atom_id res chain seq x y z
N MET A 1 21.77 5.97 32.93
CA MET A 1 20.56 5.58 32.17
C MET A 1 21.01 4.89 30.89
N SER A 2 20.95 3.56 30.84
CA SER A 2 21.41 2.78 29.68
C SER A 2 20.43 2.99 28.51
N LYS A 3 20.92 3.56 27.40
CA LYS A 3 20.12 3.70 26.18
C LYS A 3 19.84 2.28 25.66
N ARG A 4 18.57 1.92 25.49
CA ARG A 4 18.22 0.65 24.82
C ARG A 4 18.90 0.64 23.45
N PRO A 5 19.57 -0.45 23.06
CA PRO A 5 20.14 -0.56 21.73
C PRO A 5 19.01 -0.40 20.71
N GLN A 6 19.17 0.54 19.77
CA GLN A 6 18.28 0.64 18.62
C GLN A 6 18.42 -0.66 17.84
N PRO A 7 17.32 -1.34 17.48
CA PRO A 7 17.43 -2.54 16.65
C PRO A 7 18.13 -2.18 15.33
N PRO A 8 19.00 -3.06 14.81
CA PRO A 8 19.56 -2.87 13.48
C PRO A 8 18.42 -2.70 12.47
N GLY A 9 18.67 -1.90 11.43
CA GLY A 9 17.64 -1.38 10.51
C GLY A 9 16.59 -2.41 10.07
N ASP A 10 15.35 -1.93 9.96
CA ASP A 10 14.13 -2.66 9.65
C ASP A 10 13.98 -4.03 10.38
N PRO A 11 13.33 -4.06 11.55
CA PRO A 11 13.18 -5.29 12.33
C PRO A 11 12.48 -6.40 11.55
N ILE A 12 11.61 -6.05 10.58
CA ILE A 12 10.97 -7.03 9.70
C ILE A 12 12.03 -7.78 8.90
N ASN A 13 13.02 -7.08 8.36
CA ASN A 13 14.05 -7.70 7.53
C ASN A 13 14.87 -8.74 8.32
N VAL A 14 15.18 -8.44 9.58
CA VAL A 14 15.95 -9.32 10.47
C VAL A 14 15.17 -10.59 10.79
N TYR A 15 13.89 -10.47 11.17
CA TYR A 15 13.06 -11.65 11.48
C TYR A 15 12.77 -12.51 10.24
N PHE A 16 12.61 -11.89 9.06
CA PHE A 16 12.31 -12.64 7.84
C PHE A 16 13.48 -13.50 7.34
N HIS A 17 14.73 -13.05 7.51
CA HIS A 17 15.90 -13.83 7.08
C HIS A 17 16.19 -15.02 8.01
N GLU A 18 16.03 -14.84 9.33
CA GLU A 18 16.36 -15.89 10.31
C GLU A 18 15.21 -16.89 10.53
N ALA A 19 13.94 -16.46 10.49
CA ALA A 19 12.82 -17.31 10.86
C ALA A 19 12.25 -18.19 9.73
N LEU A 20 12.45 -17.82 8.45
CA LEU A 20 11.74 -18.45 7.33
C LEU A 20 12.60 -19.37 6.45
N LEU A 21 13.86 -19.65 6.81
CA LEU A 21 14.74 -20.58 6.08
C LEU A 21 14.63 -20.45 4.55
N ILE A 22 14.63 -19.23 4.02
CA ILE A 22 14.59 -19.05 2.57
C ILE A 22 16.02 -19.13 2.06
N GLY A 23 16.43 -20.35 1.70
CA GLY A 23 17.56 -20.55 0.78
C GLY A 23 17.34 -19.66 -0.45
N GLY A 24 18.41 -19.01 -0.91
CA GLY A 24 18.37 -17.87 -1.85
C GLY A 24 17.32 -17.98 -2.97
N GLU A 25 16.76 -16.81 -3.31
CA GLU A 25 15.72 -16.53 -4.33
C GLU A 25 14.24 -16.37 -3.83
N ALA A 26 13.98 -15.84 -2.63
CA ALA A 26 12.63 -15.35 -2.31
C ALA A 26 12.34 -13.96 -2.86
N THR A 27 11.13 -13.78 -3.37
CA THR A 27 10.57 -12.46 -3.66
C THR A 27 9.82 -11.93 -2.45
N ARG A 28 10.20 -10.76 -1.96
CA ARG A 28 9.42 -10.02 -0.95
C ARG A 28 8.33 -9.21 -1.65
N LEU A 29 7.08 -9.42 -1.25
CA LEU A 29 5.93 -8.65 -1.74
C LEU A 29 5.47 -7.65 -0.69
N TYR A 30 5.32 -6.39 -1.09
CA TYR A 30 4.71 -5.34 -0.28
C TYR A 30 3.29 -5.10 -0.79
N LEU A 31 2.29 -5.38 0.05
CA LEU A 31 0.89 -5.07 -0.25
C LEU A 31 0.54 -3.74 0.39
N ILE A 32 0.19 -2.77 -0.44
CA ILE A 32 -0.03 -1.38 -0.05
C ILE A 32 -1.43 -0.98 -0.51
N ARG A 33 -2.27 -0.59 0.45
CA ARG A 33 -3.52 0.11 0.14
C ARG A 33 -3.22 1.54 -0.30
N HIS A 34 -4.01 2.08 -1.23
CA HIS A 34 -3.91 3.49 -1.60
C HIS A 34 -4.02 4.40 -0.36
N ALA A 35 -3.36 5.56 -0.42
CA ALA A 35 -3.48 6.60 0.59
C ALA A 35 -4.91 7.20 0.62
N GLN A 36 -5.19 8.10 1.56
CA GLN A 36 -6.53 8.69 1.69
C GLN A 36 -7.00 9.34 0.38
N SER A 37 -8.15 8.88 -0.12
CA SER A 37 -8.84 9.45 -1.28
C SER A 37 -10.01 10.35 -0.88
N GLN A 38 -10.43 11.23 -1.79
CA GLN A 38 -11.62 12.07 -1.61
C GLN A 38 -12.90 11.23 -1.37
N GLY A 39 -12.95 10.00 -1.91
CA GLY A 39 -14.03 9.06 -1.62
C GLY A 39 -13.97 8.46 -0.20
N ASN A 40 -12.82 8.47 0.47
CA ASN A 40 -12.72 8.04 1.87
C ASN A 40 -13.15 9.13 2.84
N THR A 41 -12.92 10.40 2.50
CA THR A 41 -13.35 11.55 3.30
C THR A 41 -14.82 11.89 3.06
N GLY A 42 -15.41 11.41 1.97
CA GLY A 42 -16.77 11.75 1.54
C GLY A 42 -16.85 13.05 0.76
N GLU A 43 -15.71 13.63 0.38
CA GLU A 43 -15.60 14.86 -0.42
C GLU A 43 -15.99 14.62 -1.88
N ASP A 44 -15.74 13.41 -2.41
CA ASP A 44 -16.21 12.99 -3.73
C ASP A 44 -16.66 11.53 -3.71
N LEU A 45 -17.98 11.35 -3.75
CA LEU A 45 -18.65 10.05 -3.87
C LEU A 45 -19.20 9.80 -5.27
N THR A 46 -18.95 10.69 -6.22
CA THR A 46 -19.65 10.73 -7.51
C THR A 46 -18.87 10.06 -8.64
N THR A 47 -17.54 10.02 -8.54
CA THR A 47 -16.67 9.66 -9.67
C THR A 47 -16.31 8.17 -9.74
N GLY A 48 -16.54 7.39 -8.70
CA GLY A 48 -16.14 5.96 -8.59
C GLY A 48 -14.61 5.72 -8.59
N ASP A 49 -13.84 6.71 -9.07
CA ASP A 49 -12.39 6.76 -9.11
C ASP A 49 -11.86 8.13 -8.67
N PRO A 50 -12.04 8.46 -7.38
CA PRO A 50 -11.61 9.74 -6.81
C PRO A 50 -10.09 9.83 -6.72
N ASP A 51 -9.59 11.08 -6.76
CA ASP A 51 -8.19 11.40 -6.48
C ASP A 51 -7.84 11.27 -4.98
N LEU A 52 -6.55 11.26 -4.68
CA LEU A 52 -6.04 11.45 -3.33
C LEU A 52 -6.38 12.85 -2.80
N THR A 53 -6.62 12.95 -1.49
CA THR A 53 -6.67 14.25 -0.80
C THR A 53 -5.25 14.81 -0.63
N ASP A 54 -5.11 16.08 -0.23
CA ASP A 54 -3.79 16.65 0.13
C ASP A 54 -3.09 15.84 1.23
N VAL A 55 -3.87 15.34 2.20
CA VAL A 55 -3.38 14.43 3.24
C VAL A 55 -2.93 13.10 2.62
N GLY A 56 -3.69 12.56 1.66
CA GLY A 56 -3.33 11.35 0.93
C GLY A 56 -2.04 11.48 0.12
N LEU A 57 -1.83 12.63 -0.52
CA LEU A 57 -0.59 12.92 -1.25
C LEU A 57 0.62 12.96 -0.31
N GLU A 58 0.49 13.58 0.86
CA GLU A 58 1.57 13.59 1.86
C GLU A 58 1.83 12.19 2.45
N GLN A 59 0.79 11.39 2.66
CA GLN A 59 0.93 9.98 3.05
C GLN A 59 1.71 9.18 2.00
N ALA A 60 1.35 9.31 0.73
CA ALA A 60 2.02 8.63 -0.38
C ALA A 60 3.49 9.04 -0.49
N ARG A 61 3.79 10.34 -0.35
CA ARG A 61 5.16 10.88 -0.35
C ARG A 61 6.01 10.26 0.77
N ARG A 62 5.51 10.28 2.00
CA ARG A 62 6.21 9.69 3.16
C ARG A 62 6.42 8.18 3.02
N LEU A 63 5.45 7.50 2.42
CA LEU A 63 5.57 6.06 2.14
C LEU A 63 6.69 5.79 1.12
N GLY A 64 6.77 6.59 0.04
CA GLY A 64 7.86 6.50 -0.93
C GLY A 64 9.23 6.70 -0.27
N GLU A 65 9.38 7.73 0.57
CA GLU A 65 10.61 7.97 1.33
C GLU A 65 10.99 6.79 2.22
N ARG A 66 10.01 6.21 2.93
CA ARG A 66 10.22 5.05 3.80
C ARG A 66 10.68 3.82 3.01
N LEU A 67 10.11 3.59 1.84
CA LEU A 67 10.39 2.41 1.02
C LEU A 67 11.68 2.54 0.19
N LYS A 68 12.25 3.73 0.06
CA LYS A 68 13.50 3.97 -0.66
C LYS A 68 14.66 3.07 -0.21
N THR A 69 14.68 2.69 1.08
CA THR A 69 15.73 1.83 1.65
C THR A 69 15.49 0.33 1.44
N GLN A 70 14.33 -0.06 0.90
CA GLN A 70 13.88 -1.46 0.82
C GLN A 70 14.24 -2.15 -0.50
N LYS A 71 15.01 -1.49 -1.38
CA LYS A 71 15.44 -2.02 -2.69
C LYS A 71 14.27 -2.54 -3.55
N ILE A 72 13.18 -1.77 -3.62
CA ILE A 72 12.04 -2.09 -4.49
C ILE A 72 12.53 -2.21 -5.94
N ARG A 73 12.13 -3.28 -6.63
CA ARG A 73 12.55 -3.58 -8.02
C ARG A 73 11.44 -3.33 -9.05
N ARG A 74 10.18 -3.40 -8.62
CA ARG A 74 8.98 -3.26 -9.46
C ARG A 74 7.86 -2.65 -8.63
N VAL A 75 7.03 -1.81 -9.25
CA VAL A 75 5.81 -1.26 -8.68
C VAL A 75 4.66 -1.62 -9.59
N TYR A 76 3.62 -2.26 -9.04
CA TYR A 76 2.40 -2.59 -9.76
C TYR A 76 1.22 -1.89 -9.07
N ALA A 77 0.25 -1.43 -9.86
CA ALA A 77 -0.94 -0.78 -9.31
C ALA A 77 -2.16 -1.03 -10.19
N SER A 78 -3.34 -0.99 -9.59
CA SER A 78 -4.59 -0.96 -10.34
C SER A 78 -4.66 0.31 -11.21
N PRO A 79 -5.47 0.34 -12.29
CA PRO A 79 -5.62 1.53 -13.12
C PRO A 79 -6.38 2.69 -12.44
N LEU A 80 -6.83 2.56 -11.18
CA LEU A 80 -7.58 3.59 -10.45
C LEU A 80 -6.69 4.75 -10.00
N ARG A 81 -7.15 6.00 -10.14
CA ARG A 81 -6.41 7.25 -9.85
C ARG A 81 -5.75 7.24 -8.48
N ARG A 82 -6.51 6.98 -7.41
CA ARG A 82 -5.97 6.90 -6.03
C ARG A 82 -4.82 5.90 -5.87
N THR A 83 -4.90 4.75 -6.55
CA THR A 83 -3.84 3.73 -6.52
C THR A 83 -2.64 4.15 -7.36
N GLN A 84 -2.87 4.79 -8.51
CA GLN A 84 -1.81 5.30 -9.38
C GLN A 84 -1.04 6.43 -8.68
N GLN A 85 -1.72 7.39 -8.07
CA GLN A 85 -1.07 8.48 -7.32
C GLN A 85 -0.22 7.96 -6.15
N THR A 86 -0.73 6.97 -5.41
CA THR A 86 0.03 6.34 -4.32
C THR A 86 1.27 5.62 -4.87
N ALA A 87 1.11 4.85 -5.95
CA ALA A 87 2.19 4.09 -6.57
C ALA A 87 3.26 4.98 -7.21
N SER A 88 2.85 6.09 -7.84
CA SER A 88 3.77 7.06 -8.45
C SER A 88 4.74 7.65 -7.44
N ALA A 89 4.27 8.04 -6.24
CA ALA A 89 5.14 8.54 -5.19
C ALA A 89 6.22 7.52 -4.76
N ILE A 90 5.88 6.22 -4.75
CA ILE A 90 6.82 5.14 -4.43
C ILE A 90 7.80 4.91 -5.59
N ALA A 91 7.29 4.94 -6.82
CA ALA A 91 8.06 4.72 -8.03
C ALA A 91 9.08 5.85 -8.24
N GLU A 92 8.67 7.11 -8.10
CA GLU A 92 9.52 8.29 -8.16
C GLU A 92 10.65 8.24 -7.13
N ALA A 93 10.33 7.90 -5.87
CA ALA A 93 11.33 7.78 -4.80
C ALA A 93 12.40 6.70 -5.08
N SER A 94 12.05 5.71 -5.90
CA SER A 94 12.89 4.56 -6.26
C SER A 94 13.47 4.64 -7.68
N GLY A 95 13.15 5.68 -8.46
CA GLY A 95 13.54 5.80 -9.86
C GLY A 95 12.96 4.71 -10.77
N LEU A 96 11.71 4.30 -10.52
CA LEU A 96 11.00 3.25 -11.23
C LEU A 96 9.77 3.80 -11.96
N GLU A 97 9.19 2.97 -12.82
CA GLU A 97 7.88 3.20 -13.41
C GLU A 97 6.81 2.36 -12.69
N VAL A 98 5.57 2.86 -12.71
CA VAL A 98 4.40 2.10 -12.27
C VAL A 98 3.94 1.21 -13.42
N LEU A 99 3.77 -0.08 -13.16
CA LEU A 99 3.24 -1.06 -14.10
C LEU A 99 1.73 -1.26 -13.82
N PRO A 100 0.82 -0.74 -14.67
CA PRO A 100 -0.60 -0.92 -14.47
C PRO A 100 -1.00 -2.40 -14.58
N LYS A 101 -1.85 -2.85 -13.66
CA LYS A 101 -2.36 -4.22 -13.63
C LYS A 101 -3.86 -4.20 -13.34
N ALA A 102 -4.66 -4.41 -14.39
CA ALA A 102 -6.12 -4.34 -14.33
C ALA A 102 -6.72 -5.29 -13.29
N ASP A 103 -6.13 -6.48 -13.14
CA ASP A 103 -6.56 -7.53 -12.19
C ASP A 103 -6.40 -7.12 -10.71
N LEU A 104 -5.74 -5.98 -10.42
CA LEU A 104 -5.60 -5.43 -9.07
C LEU A 104 -6.67 -4.39 -8.71
N ARG A 105 -7.70 -4.20 -9.55
CA ARG A 105 -8.82 -3.33 -9.21
C ARG A 105 -9.47 -3.78 -7.91
N GLU A 106 -9.96 -2.81 -7.13
CA GLU A 106 -10.81 -3.10 -5.98
C GLU A 106 -12.00 -3.95 -6.44
N VAL A 107 -12.48 -4.81 -5.55
CA VAL A 107 -13.70 -5.59 -5.79
C VAL A 107 -14.82 -4.57 -6.03
N GLU A 108 -15.39 -4.60 -7.23
CA GLU A 108 -16.62 -3.86 -7.49
C GLU A 108 -17.67 -4.42 -6.53
N LEU A 109 -18.06 -3.65 -5.52
CA LEU A 109 -19.21 -3.94 -4.68
C LEU A 109 -20.49 -3.69 -5.51
N GLY A 110 -20.63 -4.42 -6.61
CA GLY A 110 -21.86 -4.52 -7.38
C GLY A 110 -22.85 -5.32 -6.55
N GLN A 111 -23.89 -4.62 -6.07
CA GLN A 111 -25.04 -5.12 -5.31
C GLN A 111 -24.71 -5.69 -3.92
N ALA A 112 -24.93 -4.86 -2.90
CA ALA A 112 -25.57 -5.12 -1.59
C ALA A 112 -25.40 -6.45 -0.80
N ASP A 113 -24.59 -7.42 -1.21
CA ASP A 113 -24.59 -8.74 -0.57
C ASP A 113 -23.38 -8.97 0.37
N TYR A 114 -22.36 -8.10 0.32
CA TYR A 114 -21.14 -8.26 1.12
C TYR A 114 -20.62 -6.94 1.73
N ASP A 115 -21.49 -6.07 2.21
CA ASP A 115 -21.01 -5.04 3.15
C ASP A 115 -20.63 -5.73 4.46
N ILE A 116 -19.34 -5.86 4.73
CA ILE A 116 -18.79 -6.44 5.97
C ILE A 116 -19.27 -5.73 7.25
N ARG A 117 -19.81 -4.51 7.13
CA ARG A 117 -20.42 -3.77 8.24
C ARG A 117 -21.86 -4.19 8.49
N LEU A 118 -22.50 -4.81 7.51
CA LEU A 118 -23.84 -5.40 7.60
C LEU A 118 -23.82 -6.89 7.94
N LEU A 119 -22.64 -7.52 7.99
CA LEU A 119 -22.52 -8.89 8.50
C LEU A 119 -22.91 -8.97 9.98
N PRO A 120 -23.66 -10.00 10.39
CA PRO A 120 -24.03 -10.18 11.78
C PRO A 120 -22.77 -10.37 12.65
N GLU A 121 -22.81 -9.90 13.90
CA GLU A 121 -21.64 -9.77 14.79
C GLU A 121 -20.84 -11.07 14.99
N LYS A 122 -21.48 -12.22 14.83
CA LYS A 122 -20.89 -13.57 14.86
C LYS A 122 -19.96 -13.91 13.68
N GLU A 123 -20.02 -13.12 12.61
CA GLU A 123 -19.27 -13.29 11.35
C GLU A 123 -18.26 -12.14 11.12
N ARG A 124 -18.13 -11.23 12.09
CA ARG A 124 -17.08 -10.19 12.15
C ARG A 124 -15.86 -10.72 12.89
#